data_AF-A0A2Z3HWF4-F1
#
_entry.id   AF-A0A2Z3HWF4-F1
#
_cell.length_a   1.000
_cell.length_b   1.000
_cell.length_c   1.000
_cell.angle_alpha   90.00
_cell.angle_beta   90.00
_cell.angle_gamma   90.00
#
_symmetry.space_group_name_H-M   'P 1'
#
loop_
_entity.id
_entity.type
_entity.pdbx_description
1 polymer ?
#
loop_
_entity_poly.entity_id
_entity_poly.type
_entity_poly.pdbx_seq_one_letter_code
_entity_poly.pdbx_strand_id
1 'polypeptide(L)'
;MPSGTGILKKRLMAGLAIAAATSLGACASNRAAKTFEGQEPAGFNPLSVFEGSGSAEGDRPTISVNGYLWRAALDTLSFMPLASADPYGGVIITDWFVNPEKPDERFKATVYILDSRLRADGLNVALFRQVKGASGAWTDAQVNAQTEIDLENAILTRARQVRLSNVPG
;
A
#
# COMPACT_ATOMS: atom_id res chain seq x y z
N MET A 1 -27.34 -29.96 -39.48
CA MET A 1 -28.71 -29.42 -39.51
C MET A 1 -29.07 -28.92 -38.12
N PRO A 2 -29.07 -27.59 -37.86
CA PRO A 2 -29.63 -27.04 -36.63
C PRO A 2 -31.06 -26.53 -36.89
N SER A 3 -32.02 -26.95 -36.08
CA SER A 3 -33.41 -26.51 -36.12
C SER A 3 -33.83 -26.02 -34.75
N GLY A 4 -34.54 -24.88 -34.71
CA GLY A 4 -35.57 -24.66 -33.70
C GLY A 4 -35.33 -23.57 -32.66
N THR A 5 -35.63 -22.34 -33.08
CA THR A 5 -36.05 -21.15 -32.32
C THR A 5 -36.83 -21.36 -31.02
N GLY A 6 -36.63 -20.46 -30.04
CA GLY A 6 -37.47 -20.36 -28.83
C GLY A 6 -37.32 -19.08 -27.99
N ILE A 7 -37.97 -17.99 -28.43
CA ILE A 7 -38.83 -17.07 -27.63
C ILE A 7 -38.24 -16.26 -26.44
N LEU A 8 -38.08 -14.98 -26.76
CA LEU A 8 -38.18 -13.74 -25.97
C LEU A 8 -39.14 -13.75 -24.74
N LYS A 9 -38.66 -13.36 -23.55
CA LYS A 9 -39.48 -12.66 -22.53
C LYS A 9 -38.67 -11.60 -21.78
N LYS A 10 -38.97 -10.33 -22.08
CA LYS A 10 -38.70 -9.15 -21.24
C LYS A 10 -39.41 -9.32 -19.89
N ARG A 11 -38.74 -8.96 -18.78
CA ARG A 11 -39.43 -8.54 -17.56
C ARG A 11 -38.89 -7.19 -17.11
N LEU A 12 -39.75 -6.20 -17.27
CA LEU A 12 -39.69 -4.87 -16.70
C LEU A 12 -40.39 -4.94 -15.34
N MET A 13 -39.75 -4.47 -14.27
CA MET A 13 -40.37 -4.08 -12.98
C MET A 13 -39.47 -2.93 -12.49
N ALA A 14 -39.78 -1.67 -12.78
CA ALA A 14 -40.76 -0.81 -12.09
C ALA A 14 -40.43 -0.67 -10.60
N GLY A 15 -40.15 0.58 -10.20
CA GLY A 15 -39.43 0.94 -9.00
C GLY A 15 -40.23 0.96 -7.71
N LEU A 16 -39.52 1.28 -6.63
CA LEU A 16 -40.10 1.87 -5.43
C LEU A 16 -39.05 2.73 -4.73
N ALA A 17 -39.21 4.04 -4.84
CA ALA A 17 -38.55 5.02 -4.00
C ALA A 17 -39.28 5.05 -2.64
N ILE A 18 -38.53 4.87 -1.55
CA ILE A 18 -38.99 5.23 -0.20
C ILE A 18 -37.92 6.10 0.42
N ALA A 19 -38.22 7.41 0.46
CA ALA A 19 -37.60 8.34 1.38
C ALA A 19 -38.26 8.16 2.76
N ALA A 20 -37.49 7.93 3.80
CA ALA A 20 -37.95 8.10 5.18
C ALA A 20 -36.77 8.50 6.07
N ALA A 21 -36.98 9.60 6.78
CA ALA A 21 -36.02 10.32 7.58
C ALA A 21 -35.89 9.78 9.02
N THR A 22 -34.79 10.18 9.66
CA THR A 22 -34.58 10.33 11.11
C THR A 22 -34.81 9.12 12.04
N SER A 23 -33.73 8.63 12.64
CA SER A 23 -33.70 8.41 14.09
C SER A 23 -32.28 8.57 14.62
N LEU A 24 -32.11 9.55 15.50
CA LEU A 24 -30.92 9.72 16.34
C LEU A 24 -30.94 8.60 17.39
N GLY A 25 -29.97 7.68 17.31
CA GLY A 25 -29.72 6.69 18.34
C GLY A 25 -28.72 7.22 19.36
N ALA A 26 -29.23 7.81 20.44
CA ALA A 26 -28.49 8.00 21.68
C ALA A 26 -28.47 6.67 22.45
N CYS A 27 -27.29 6.14 22.74
CA CYS A 27 -27.09 5.09 23.76
C CYS A 27 -25.81 5.38 24.51
N ALA A 28 -25.96 6.15 25.59
CA ALA A 28 -25.04 6.14 26.71
C ALA A 28 -25.29 4.87 27.53
N SER A 29 -24.24 4.12 27.86
CA SER A 29 -24.29 3.14 28.95
C SER A 29 -22.97 3.09 29.70
N ASN A 30 -23.08 3.49 30.96
CA ASN A 30 -22.10 3.45 32.01
C ASN A 30 -21.61 2.03 32.33
N ARG A 31 -20.29 1.88 32.41
CA ARG A 31 -19.55 0.96 33.29
C ARG A 31 -18.08 1.38 33.17
N ALA A 32 -17.25 1.50 34.20
CA ALA A 32 -17.30 1.06 35.57
C ALA A 32 -16.46 2.02 36.42
N ALA A 33 -16.87 2.20 37.68
CA ALA A 33 -16.09 2.85 38.70
C ALA A 33 -14.81 2.05 39.01
N LYS A 34 -13.67 2.72 39.06
CA LYS A 34 -12.64 2.50 40.08
C LYS A 34 -12.00 3.84 40.45
N THR A 35 -12.48 4.37 41.55
CA THR A 35 -11.89 5.44 42.34
C THR A 35 -10.62 4.92 42.98
N PHE A 36 -9.48 5.47 42.58
CA PHE A 36 -8.30 5.59 43.42
C PHE A 36 -7.54 6.77 42.86
N GLU A 37 -7.57 7.89 43.58
CA GLU A 37 -6.38 8.72 43.79
C GLU A 37 -6.71 9.82 44.79
N GLY A 38 -5.72 10.06 45.65
CA GLY A 38 -5.80 10.94 46.80
C GLY A 38 -6.08 12.38 46.42
N GLN A 39 -6.83 13.00 47.31
CA GLN A 39 -6.99 14.43 47.46
C GLN A 39 -5.61 15.13 47.57
N GLU A 40 -5.22 15.88 46.56
CA GLU A 40 -4.31 17.04 46.72
C GLU A 40 -5.06 18.31 46.27
N PRO A 41 -5.15 19.36 47.11
CA PRO A 41 -5.91 20.54 46.76
C PRO A 41 -5.09 21.56 45.96
N ALA A 42 -5.79 22.22 45.03
CA ALA A 42 -5.59 23.58 44.56
C ALA A 42 -4.40 23.88 43.62
N GLY A 43 -4.69 23.81 42.32
CA GLY A 43 -3.91 24.44 41.26
C GLY A 43 -4.78 24.69 40.03
N PHE A 44 -5.91 25.40 40.18
CA PHE A 44 -6.83 25.65 39.07
C PHE A 44 -6.30 26.80 38.20
N ASN A 45 -5.69 26.46 37.06
CA ASN A 45 -5.30 27.42 36.02
C ASN A 45 -6.49 27.61 35.06
N PRO A 46 -7.09 28.81 34.95
CA PRO A 46 -8.27 29.05 34.10
C PRO A 46 -7.95 29.13 32.58
N LEU A 47 -6.71 28.84 32.18
CA LEU A 47 -6.26 28.88 30.77
C LEU A 47 -6.31 27.50 30.09
N SER A 48 -6.93 26.50 30.70
CA SER A 48 -7.05 25.14 30.14
C SER A 48 -8.36 24.88 29.36
N VAL A 49 -9.08 25.92 28.93
CA VAL A 49 -10.44 25.78 28.37
C VAL A 49 -10.61 26.30 26.93
N PHE A 50 -9.61 26.97 26.32
CA PHE A 50 -9.77 27.54 24.96
C PHE A 50 -9.08 26.83 23.80
N GLU A 51 -8.19 25.84 23.99
CA GLU A 51 -7.51 25.24 22.82
C GLU A 51 -7.78 23.74 22.69
N GLY A 52 -9.05 23.43 22.45
CA GLY A 52 -9.57 22.10 22.17
C GLY A 52 -10.66 22.14 21.10
N SER A 53 -10.26 22.33 19.85
CA SER A 53 -11.04 21.96 18.65
C SER A 53 -10.01 21.70 17.54
N GLY A 54 -9.75 20.47 17.08
CA GLY A 54 -10.73 19.51 16.61
C GLY A 54 -10.47 19.27 15.13
N SER A 55 -9.42 18.53 14.82
CA SER A 55 -9.30 17.81 13.56
C SER A 55 -8.90 16.39 13.89
N ALA A 56 -9.90 15.50 13.96
CA ALA A 56 -9.68 14.09 13.71
C ALA A 56 -9.36 13.93 12.21
N GLU A 57 -8.22 14.48 11.79
CA GLU A 57 -7.56 14.08 10.56
C GLU A 57 -6.97 12.72 10.89
N GLY A 58 -7.48 11.67 10.27
CA GLY A 58 -7.12 10.30 10.61
C GLY A 58 -5.61 10.15 10.75
N ASP A 59 -5.16 9.78 11.95
CA ASP A 59 -3.77 9.45 12.28
C ASP A 59 -3.35 8.27 11.41
N ARG A 60 -2.99 8.58 10.16
CA ARG A 60 -2.44 7.61 9.22
C ARG A 60 -1.05 7.29 9.77
N PRO A 61 -0.78 6.04 10.17
CA PRO A 61 0.54 5.69 10.67
C PRO A 61 1.57 6.07 9.60
N THR A 62 2.41 7.05 9.93
CA THR A 62 3.48 7.49 9.04
C THR A 62 4.60 6.47 9.15
N ILE A 63 4.73 5.62 8.13
CA ILE A 63 5.81 4.63 8.07
C ILE A 63 7.13 5.39 7.89
N SER A 64 8.05 5.21 8.83
CA SER A 64 9.39 5.77 8.69
C SER A 64 10.20 4.91 7.71
N VAL A 65 10.58 5.47 6.57
CA VAL A 65 11.30 4.77 5.49
C VAL A 65 12.81 4.87 5.67
N ASN A 66 13.53 3.75 5.48
CA ASN A 66 15.00 3.75 5.49
C ASN A 66 15.58 4.38 4.21
N GLY A 67 16.37 5.45 4.34
CA GLY A 67 16.98 6.14 3.21
C GLY A 67 18.00 5.31 2.41
N TYR A 68 18.66 4.32 3.02
CA TYR A 68 19.58 3.41 2.32
C TYR A 68 18.83 2.38 1.48
N LEU A 69 17.75 1.79 2.00
CA LEU A 69 16.87 0.90 1.25
C LEU A 69 16.24 1.64 0.07
N TRP A 70 15.74 2.86 0.30
CA TRP A 70 15.17 3.70 -0.75
C TRP A 70 16.15 3.94 -1.89
N ARG A 71 17.37 4.44 -1.56
CA ARG A 71 18.40 4.73 -2.56
C ARG A 71 18.86 3.47 -3.30
N ALA A 72 19.00 2.35 -2.58
CA ALA A 72 19.38 1.07 -3.17
C ALA A 72 18.30 0.47 -4.08
N ALA A 73 17.02 0.60 -3.71
CA ALA A 73 15.90 0.13 -4.52
C ALA A 73 15.83 0.88 -5.85
N LEU A 74 15.92 2.22 -5.80
CA LEU A 74 15.94 3.05 -7.02
C LEU A 74 17.12 2.71 -7.94
N ASP A 75 18.31 2.50 -7.38
CA ASP A 75 19.50 2.16 -8.16
C ASP A 75 19.38 0.78 -8.81
N THR A 76 18.87 -0.21 -8.06
CA THR A 76 18.68 -1.58 -8.56
C THR A 76 17.60 -1.65 -9.64
N LEU A 77 16.53 -0.86 -9.51
CA LEU A 77 15.41 -0.82 -10.47
C LEU A 77 15.60 0.19 -11.60
N SER A 78 16.74 0.89 -11.66
CA SER A 78 17.00 1.98 -12.61
C SER A 78 16.95 1.56 -14.08
N PHE A 79 17.03 0.25 -14.36
CA PHE A 79 16.87 -0.31 -15.71
C PHE A 79 15.40 -0.37 -16.16
N MET A 80 14.44 -0.28 -15.24
CA MET A 80 13.00 -0.23 -15.56
C MET A 80 12.49 1.22 -15.50
N PRO A 81 11.52 1.60 -16.35
CA PRO A 81 10.89 2.91 -16.24
C PRO A 81 10.10 3.02 -14.92
N LEU A 82 10.25 4.15 -14.23
CA LEU A 82 9.54 4.42 -12.98
C LEU A 82 8.16 5.03 -13.25
N ALA A 83 7.10 4.41 -12.72
CA ALA A 83 5.74 4.91 -12.82
C ALA A 83 5.44 5.91 -11.69
N SER A 84 5.81 5.56 -10.45
CA SER A 84 5.58 6.39 -9.27
C SER A 84 6.54 5.99 -8.14
N ALA A 85 6.95 6.95 -7.31
CA ALA A 85 7.78 6.70 -6.14
C ALA A 85 7.37 7.64 -5.00
N ASP A 86 6.82 7.07 -3.92
CA ASP A 86 6.45 7.80 -2.71
C ASP A 86 7.49 7.57 -1.59
N PRO A 87 8.34 8.57 -1.28
CA PRO A 87 9.38 8.44 -0.26
C PRO A 87 8.85 8.44 1.17
N TYR A 88 7.61 8.88 1.41
CA TYR A 88 7.00 8.89 2.74
C TYR A 88 6.25 7.58 3.00
N GLY A 89 5.54 7.07 2.00
CA GLY A 89 4.85 5.77 2.06
C GLY A 89 5.77 4.56 1.89
N GLY A 90 7.00 4.77 1.40
CA GLY A 90 7.96 3.69 1.16
C GLY A 90 7.57 2.81 -0.03
N VAL A 91 6.86 3.35 -1.02
CA VAL A 91 6.37 2.58 -2.16
C VAL A 91 7.03 3.06 -3.45
N ILE A 92 7.61 2.12 -4.20
CA ILE A 92 8.19 2.37 -5.53
C ILE A 92 7.47 1.46 -6.53
N ILE A 93 6.91 2.06 -7.57
CA ILE A 93 6.16 1.37 -8.62
C ILE A 93 6.86 1.61 -9.95
N THR A 94 7.20 0.55 -10.66
CA THR A 94 7.70 0.65 -12.03
C THR A 94 6.56 0.55 -13.03
N ASP A 95 6.81 1.02 -14.25
CA ASP A 95 6.00 0.68 -15.41
C ASP A 95 6.31 -0.74 -15.90
N TRP A 96 5.54 -1.17 -16.90
CA TRP A 96 5.81 -2.41 -17.62
C TRP A 96 7.09 -2.29 -18.45
N PHE A 97 8.10 -3.08 -18.09
CA PHE A 97 9.36 -3.21 -18.81
C PHE A 97 9.36 -4.48 -19.67
N VAL A 98 9.76 -4.36 -20.93
CA VAL A 98 9.94 -5.48 -21.86
C VAL A 98 11.43 -5.70 -22.05
N ASN A 99 11.91 -6.92 -21.80
CA ASN A 99 13.31 -7.24 -22.06
C ASN A 99 13.53 -7.34 -23.58
N PRO A 100 14.51 -6.61 -24.18
CA PRO A 100 14.81 -6.71 -25.61
C PRO A 100 15.20 -8.13 -26.06
N GLU A 101 15.76 -8.95 -25.18
CA GLU A 101 16.08 -10.37 -25.47
C GLU A 101 14.82 -11.26 -25.54
N LYS A 102 13.73 -10.84 -24.89
CA LYS A 102 12.45 -11.57 -24.81
C LYS A 102 11.28 -10.60 -24.97
N PRO A 103 10.97 -10.17 -26.20
CA PRO A 103 9.91 -9.18 -26.45
C PRO A 103 8.49 -9.69 -26.14
N ASP A 104 8.35 -11.01 -25.95
CA ASP A 104 7.08 -11.67 -25.63
C ASP A 104 6.75 -11.63 -24.13
N GLU A 105 7.63 -11.08 -23.29
CA GLU A 105 7.42 -11.00 -21.85
C GLU A 105 7.59 -9.55 -21.36
N ARG A 106 6.72 -9.13 -20.45
CA ARG A 106 6.84 -7.86 -19.74
C ARG A 106 6.75 -8.04 -18.25
N PHE A 107 7.50 -7.22 -17.53
CA PHE A 107 7.61 -7.26 -16.09
C PHE A 107 7.24 -5.92 -15.49
N LYS A 108 6.60 -5.94 -14.32
CA LYS A 108 6.36 -4.77 -13.49
C LYS A 108 6.72 -5.12 -12.07
N ALA A 109 7.49 -4.26 -11.40
CA ALA A 109 7.83 -4.43 -10.00
C ALA A 109 7.10 -3.40 -9.14
N THR A 110 6.77 -3.80 -7.92
CA THR A 110 6.35 -2.89 -6.86
C THR A 110 7.14 -3.22 -5.61
N VAL A 111 7.85 -2.23 -5.09
CA VAL A 111 8.68 -2.38 -3.90
C VAL A 111 8.05 -1.61 -2.76
N TYR A 112 7.97 -2.28 -1.62
CA TYR A 112 7.47 -1.74 -0.36
C TYR A 112 8.60 -1.76 0.66
N ILE A 113 8.89 -0.60 1.24
CA ILE A 113 9.83 -0.42 2.34
C ILE A 113 8.99 -0.19 3.59
N LEU A 114 8.97 -1.20 4.44
CA LEU A 114 8.06 -1.33 5.56
C LEU A 114 8.70 -0.91 6.90
N ASP A 115 10.03 -0.84 6.97
CA ASP A 115 10.76 -0.49 8.19
C ASP A 115 11.83 0.58 7.92
N SER A 116 12.13 1.33 8.97
CA SER A 116 13.21 2.30 9.08
C SER A 116 14.59 1.66 9.28
N ARG A 117 14.65 0.38 9.66
CA ARG A 117 15.89 -0.38 9.90
C ARG A 117 16.32 -1.15 8.66
N LEU A 118 17.64 -1.35 8.53
CA LEU A 118 18.21 -2.16 7.46
C LEU A 118 18.11 -3.65 7.82
N ARG A 119 16.93 -4.24 7.58
CA ARG A 119 16.62 -5.65 7.83
C ARG A 119 15.91 -6.28 6.64
N ALA A 120 16.02 -7.59 6.51
CA ALA A 120 15.44 -8.31 5.36
C ALA A 120 13.90 -8.22 5.35
N ASP A 121 13.26 -8.40 6.50
CA ASP A 121 11.81 -8.32 6.66
C ASP A 121 11.22 -6.90 6.50
N GLY A 122 12.07 -5.87 6.41
CA GLY A 122 11.66 -4.48 6.21
C GLY A 122 11.50 -4.08 4.74
N LEU A 123 11.71 -5.01 3.82
CA LEU A 123 11.59 -4.83 2.38
C LEU A 123 10.70 -5.93 1.81
N ASN A 124 9.78 -5.59 0.92
CA ASN A 124 8.99 -6.55 0.18
C ASN A 124 8.95 -6.14 -1.30
N VAL A 125 9.19 -7.09 -2.19
CA VAL A 125 9.16 -6.88 -3.63
C VAL A 125 8.11 -7.78 -4.26
N ALA A 126 7.09 -7.17 -4.86
CA ALA A 126 6.08 -7.86 -5.66
C ALA A 126 6.43 -7.71 -7.14
N LEU A 127 6.60 -8.83 -7.84
CA LEU A 127 6.89 -8.84 -9.27
C LEU A 127 5.70 -9.41 -10.03
N PHE A 128 5.30 -8.71 -11.09
CA PHE A 128 4.22 -9.10 -11.98
C PHE A 128 4.82 -9.40 -13.35
N ARG A 129 4.42 -10.53 -13.95
CA ARG A 129 4.81 -10.89 -15.32
C ARG A 129 3.57 -11.06 -16.17
N GLN A 130 3.65 -10.53 -17.38
CA GLN A 130 2.70 -10.82 -18.44
C GLN A 130 3.42 -11.33 -19.67
N VAL A 131 2.79 -12.28 -20.35
CA VAL A 131 3.28 -12.85 -21.61
C VAL A 131 2.36 -12.47 -22.74
N LYS A 132 2.92 -12.25 -23.93
CA LYS A 132 2.18 -11.93 -25.13
C LYS A 132 1.74 -13.24 -25.79
N GLY A 133 0.44 -13.47 -25.86
CA GLY A 133 -0.13 -14.62 -26.55
C GLY A 133 -0.03 -14.51 -28.07
N ALA A 134 -0.33 -15.61 -28.77
CA ALA A 134 -0.33 -15.66 -30.25
C ALA A 134 -1.28 -14.65 -30.91
N SER A 135 -2.32 -14.22 -30.20
CA SER A 135 -3.26 -13.17 -30.64
C SER A 135 -2.73 -11.74 -30.44
N GLY A 136 -1.56 -11.57 -29.83
CA GLY A 136 -0.97 -10.29 -29.47
C GLY A 136 -1.48 -9.70 -28.15
N ALA A 137 -2.41 -10.37 -27.46
CA ALA A 137 -2.92 -9.96 -26.15
C ALA A 137 -1.96 -10.32 -25.01
N TRP A 138 -1.84 -9.42 -24.02
CA TRP A 138 -1.07 -9.67 -22.80
C TRP A 138 -1.90 -10.46 -21.80
N THR A 139 -1.33 -11.54 -21.26
CA THR A 139 -1.96 -12.39 -20.24
C THR A 139 -1.04 -12.54 -19.05
N ASP A 140 -1.59 -12.51 -17.83
CA ASP A 140 -0.81 -12.73 -16.60
C ASP A 140 -0.17 -14.12 -16.59
N ALA A 141 1.07 -14.17 -16.13
CA ALA A 141 1.86 -15.38 -16.04
C ALA A 141 2.59 -15.46 -14.70
N GLN A 142 2.76 -16.68 -14.19
CA GLN A 142 3.33 -16.90 -12.86
C GLN A 142 4.82 -16.56 -12.80
N VAL A 143 5.18 -15.52 -12.05
CA VAL A 143 6.58 -15.18 -11.76
C VAL A 143 7.28 -16.31 -10.98
N ASN A 144 8.56 -16.52 -11.28
CA ASN A 144 9.38 -17.42 -10.46
C ASN A 144 9.68 -16.72 -9.13
N ALA A 145 9.25 -17.32 -8.01
CA ALA A 145 9.48 -16.80 -6.67
C ALA A 145 10.97 -16.56 -6.36
N GLN A 146 11.88 -17.34 -6.96
CA GLN A 146 13.30 -17.13 -6.81
C GLN A 146 13.74 -15.76 -7.35
N THR A 147 13.13 -15.29 -8.45
CA THR A 147 13.45 -13.98 -9.04
C THR A 147 13.08 -12.83 -8.12
N GLU A 148 11.97 -12.95 -7.39
CA GLU A 148 11.55 -11.95 -6.39
C GLU A 148 12.55 -11.89 -5.24
N ILE A 149 12.93 -13.06 -4.71
CA ILE A 149 13.92 -13.20 -3.63
C ILE A 149 15.29 -12.66 -4.07
N ASP A 150 15.72 -12.96 -5.29
CA ASP A 150 17.00 -12.47 -5.83
C ASP A 150 17.00 -10.94 -5.95
N LEU A 151 15.88 -10.34 -6.37
CA LEU A 151 15.73 -8.91 -6.47
C LEU A 151 15.74 -8.24 -5.09
N GLU A 152 15.06 -8.81 -4.10
CA GLU A 152 15.10 -8.36 -2.71
C GLU A 152 16.54 -8.39 -2.15
N ASN A 153 17.24 -9.51 -2.34
CA ASN A 153 18.63 -9.68 -1.90
C ASN A 153 19.58 -8.71 -2.60
N ALA A 154 19.36 -8.41 -3.88
CA ALA A 154 20.14 -7.43 -4.62
C ALA A 154 19.98 -6.03 -4.00
N ILE A 155 18.75 -5.62 -3.68
CA ILE A 155 18.46 -4.34 -3.02
C ILE A 155 19.11 -4.29 -1.63
N LEU A 156 18.95 -5.33 -0.81
CA LEU A 156 19.56 -5.40 0.53
C LEU A 156 21.09 -5.34 0.48
N THR A 157 21.69 -6.01 -0.50
CA THR A 157 23.14 -5.98 -0.73
C THR A 157 23.59 -4.59 -1.14
N ARG A 158 22.87 -3.95 -2.08
CA ARG A 158 23.17 -2.60 -2.51
C ARG A 158 23.01 -1.59 -1.37
N ALA A 159 21.98 -1.72 -0.54
CA ALA A 159 21.76 -0.85 0.61
C ALA A 159 22.91 -0.92 1.63
N ARG A 160 23.48 -2.11 1.86
CA ARG A 160 24.68 -2.27 2.70
C ARG A 160 25.89 -1.55 2.11
N GLN A 161 26.10 -1.65 0.80
CA GLN A 161 27.18 -0.92 0.12
C GLN A 161 27.00 0.60 0.27
N VAL A 162 25.80 1.09 -0.03
CA VAL A 162 25.44 2.50 0.08
C VAL A 162 25.63 3.03 1.50
N ARG A 163 25.37 2.21 2.53
CA ARG A 163 25.63 2.56 3.93
C ARG A 163 27.12 2.69 4.21
N LEU A 164 27.93 1.72 3.77
CA LEU A 164 29.38 1.74 3.99
C LEU A 164 30.06 2.94 3.30
N SER A 165 29.62 3.30 2.10
CA SER A 165 30.13 4.48 1.38
C SER A 165 29.83 5.81 2.06
N ASN A 166 28.87 5.86 2.98
CA ASN A 166 28.46 7.07 3.70
C ASN A 166 29.09 7.20 5.09
N VAL A 167 29.90 6.24 5.55
CA VAL A 167 30.60 6.34 6.83
C VAL A 167 31.89 7.15 6.60
N PRO A 168 32.06 8.33 7.23
CA PRO A 168 33.32 9.07 7.19
C PRO A 168 34.44 8.20 7.80
N GLY A 169 35.56 8.07 7.08
CA GLY A 169 36.75 7.37 7.56
C GLY A 169 37.52 8.16 8.62
#